data_AF-A0A9J6HBD9-F1
#
_entry.id   AF-A0A9J6HBD9-F1
#
_cell.length_a   1.000
_cell.length_b   1.000
_cell.length_c   1.000
_cell.angle_alpha   90.00
_cell.angle_beta   90.00
_cell.angle_gamma   90.00
#
_symmetry.space_group_name_H-M   'P 1'
#
loop_
_entity.id
_entity.type
_entity.pdbx_description
1 polymer ?
#
loop_
_entity_poly.entity_id
_entity_poly.type
_entity_poly.pdbx_seq_one_letter_code
_entity_poly.pdbx_strand_id
1 'polypeptide(L)'
;MKELATHKVHVTAHLNYHLINTRFGVVSEEDLIDVSEDEIPEGFKERANVIAVRRIKIRRRDEEIATKHLNRTFNSTTLPGNIRLGYLNLRARPYAPNSGRCFWCEAWAHTAVMPWKTDVFTVW
;
A
#
# COMPACT_ATOMS: atom_id res chain seq x y z
N MET A 1 -10.59 32.07 1.69
CA MET A 1 -11.76 31.90 2.58
C MET A 1 -12.94 31.52 1.71
N LYS A 2 -13.72 30.51 2.10
CA LYS A 2 -14.98 30.16 1.42
C LYS A 2 -16.13 30.54 2.37
N GLU A 3 -17.19 31.14 1.84
CA GLU A 3 -18.36 31.51 2.62
C GLU A 3 -19.46 30.47 2.42
N LEU A 4 -20.04 29.98 3.52
CA LEU A 4 -21.27 29.20 3.54
C LEU A 4 -22.33 30.08 4.20
N ALA A 5 -23.25 30.57 3.38
CA ALA A 5 -24.32 31.50 3.75
C ALA A 5 -23.80 32.80 4.41
N THR A 6 -23.66 32.82 5.74
CA THR A 6 -23.32 34.02 6.54
C THR A 6 -22.12 33.83 7.47
N HIS A 7 -21.51 32.64 7.50
CA HIS A 7 -20.39 32.35 8.40
C HIS A 7 -19.09 32.21 7.61
N LYS A 8 -18.05 32.95 8.03
CA LYS A 8 -16.71 32.81 7.47
C LYS A 8 -16.10 31.49 7.93
N VAL A 9 -15.86 30.60 6.97
CA VAL A 9 -15.23 29.30 7.23
C VAL A 9 -13.78 29.34 6.79
N HIS A 10 -12.88 28.96 7.70
CA HIS A 10 -11.46 28.75 7.39
C HIS A 10 -11.26 27.31 6.89
N VAL A 11 -11.12 27.15 5.58
CA VAL A 11 -10.82 25.86 4.96
C VAL A 11 -9.30 25.72 4.85
N THR A 12 -8.71 24.91 5.72
CA THR A 12 -7.29 24.53 5.62
C THR A 12 -7.20 23.22 4.84
N ALA A 13 -6.38 23.17 3.79
CA ALA A 13 -6.01 21.89 3.20
C ALA A 13 -5.30 21.06 4.28
N HIS A 14 -5.68 19.80 4.45
CA HIS A 14 -4.96 18.92 5.36
C HIS A 14 -3.49 18.85 4.92
N LEU A 15 -2.55 19.14 5.84
CA LEU A 15 -1.10 19.12 5.58
C LEU A 15 -0.61 17.77 5.01
N ASN A 16 -1.38 16.70 5.24
CA ASN A 16 -1.15 15.34 4.73
C ASN A 16 -2.18 14.94 3.65
N TYR A 17 -2.55 15.85 2.75
CA TYR A 17 -3.53 15.55 1.69
C TYR A 17 -3.13 14.36 0.82
N HIS A 18 -1.83 14.14 0.61
CA HIS A 18 -1.31 12.96 -0.09
C HIS A 18 -1.62 11.64 0.62
N LEU A 19 -1.69 11.61 1.96
CA LEU A 19 -1.96 10.38 2.72
C LEU A 19 -3.45 10.04 2.76
N ILE A 20 -4.33 11.05 2.79
CA ILE A 20 -5.78 10.86 2.93
C ILE A 20 -6.40 10.31 1.64
N ASN A 21 -5.88 10.75 0.49
CA ASN A 21 -6.32 10.34 -0.85
C ASN A 21 -5.55 9.14 -1.40
N THR A 22 -4.78 8.46 -0.55
CA THR A 22 -4.04 7.26 -0.93
C THR A 22 -4.74 6.01 -0.42
N ARG A 23 -4.73 4.95 -1.24
CA ARG A 23 -5.21 3.62 -0.85
C ARG A 23 -4.13 2.58 -1.10
N PHE A 24 -4.05 1.62 -0.19
CA PHE A 24 -3.13 0.50 -0.30
C PHE A 24 -3.85 -0.73 -0.82
N GLY A 25 -3.27 -1.38 -1.82
CA GLY A 25 -3.78 -2.63 -2.35
C GLY A 25 -2.68 -3.65 -2.56
N VAL A 26 -3.03 -4.92 -2.35
CA VAL A 26 -2.17 -6.06 -2.67
C VAL A 26 -2.60 -6.66 -3.99
N VAL A 27 -1.62 -6.90 -4.84
CA VAL A 27 -1.74 -7.72 -6.04
C VAL A 27 -0.88 -8.95 -5.83
N SER A 28 -1.37 -10.11 -6.27
CA SER A 28 -0.66 -11.38 -6.15
C SER A 28 -0.50 -11.98 -7.53
N GLU A 29 0.71 -11.98 -8.07
CA GLU A 29 0.97 -12.49 -9.43
C GLU A 29 2.33 -13.18 -9.49
N GLU A 30 2.38 -14.39 -10.04
CA GLU A 30 3.59 -15.22 -10.07
C GLU A 30 4.56 -14.76 -11.15
N ASP A 31 4.05 -14.30 -12.29
CA ASP A 31 4.87 -13.78 -13.40
C ASP A 31 5.66 -12.52 -13.01
N LEU A 32 5.27 -11.86 -11.92
CA LEU A 32 5.96 -10.70 -11.39
C LEU A 32 7.03 -11.06 -10.35
N ILE A 33 7.31 -12.34 -10.09
CA ILE A 33 8.20 -12.72 -8.99
C ILE A 33 9.65 -12.26 -9.20
N ASP A 34 10.13 -12.22 -10.44
CA ASP A 34 11.51 -11.86 -10.78
C ASP A 34 11.67 -10.42 -11.27
N VAL A 35 10.56 -9.66 -11.36
CA VAL A 35 10.57 -8.27 -11.84
C VAL A 35 10.98 -7.30 -10.71
N SER A 36 11.85 -6.35 -11.03
CA SER A 36 12.33 -5.34 -10.07
C SER A 36 11.22 -4.35 -9.67
N GLU A 37 11.29 -3.83 -8.44
CA GLU A 37 10.29 -2.87 -7.94
C GLU A 37 10.31 -1.53 -8.68
N ASP A 38 11.39 -1.23 -9.40
CA ASP A 38 11.56 0.00 -10.18
C ASP A 38 10.91 -0.10 -11.57
N GLU A 39 10.91 -1.28 -12.20
CA GLU A 39 10.31 -1.52 -13.51
C GLU A 39 8.79 -1.65 -13.45
N ILE A 40 8.27 -2.27 -12.39
CA ILE A 40 6.84 -2.53 -12.21
C ILE A 40 6.01 -1.22 -12.31
N PRO A 41 6.28 -0.14 -11.56
CA PRO A 41 5.46 1.08 -11.60
C PRO A 41 5.43 1.74 -12.98
N GLU A 42 6.47 1.61 -13.80
CA GLU A 42 6.48 2.15 -15.16
C GLU A 42 5.38 1.55 -16.02
N GLY A 43 5.16 0.24 -15.90
CA GLY A 43 4.10 -0.46 -16.60
C GLY A 43 2.67 -0.10 -16.14
N PHE A 44 2.51 0.67 -15.05
CA PHE A 44 1.21 1.14 -14.56
C PHE A 44 0.91 2.61 -14.82
N LYS A 45 1.88 3.38 -15.31
CA LYS A 45 1.76 4.84 -15.50
C LYS A 45 0.56 5.20 -16.38
N GLU A 46 0.21 4.38 -17.36
CA GLU A 46 -0.82 4.70 -18.35
C GLU A 46 -2.27 4.64 -17.82
N ARG A 47 -2.57 3.89 -16.75
CA ARG A 47 -3.97 3.65 -16.34
C ARG A 47 -4.28 3.71 -14.85
N ALA A 48 -3.32 3.48 -13.96
CA ALA A 48 -3.66 3.11 -12.58
C ALA A 48 -3.22 4.12 -11.50
N ASN A 49 -2.65 5.28 -11.86
CA ASN A 49 -2.18 6.29 -10.89
C ASN A 49 -1.45 5.66 -9.69
N VAL A 50 -0.54 4.72 -9.97
CA VAL A 50 0.27 4.04 -8.97
C VAL A 50 1.42 4.94 -8.60
N ILE A 51 1.53 5.27 -7.31
CA ILE A 51 2.58 6.14 -6.76
C ILE A 51 3.85 5.33 -6.48
N ALA A 52 3.67 4.14 -5.90
CA ALA A 52 4.77 3.28 -5.50
C ALA A 52 4.30 1.81 -5.49
N VAL A 53 5.25 0.91 -5.73
CA VAL A 53 5.11 -0.53 -5.60
C VAL A 53 6.18 -1.00 -4.63
N ARG A 54 5.83 -1.91 -3.72
CA ARG A 54 6.77 -2.60 -2.83
C ARG A 54 6.46 -4.07 -2.78
N ARG A 55 7.47 -4.93 -2.82
CA ARG A 55 7.27 -6.37 -2.67
C ARG A 55 7.16 -6.75 -1.20
N ILE A 56 6.20 -7.59 -0.90
CA ILE A 56 6.11 -8.23 0.41
C ILE A 56 7.14 -9.34 0.43
N LYS A 57 8.09 -9.25 1.35
CA LYS A 57 9.13 -10.25 1.55
C LYS A 57 8.94 -10.90 2.91
N ILE A 58 9.12 -12.23 2.95
CA ILE A 58 8.99 -13.01 4.17
C ILE A 58 10.38 -13.37 4.64
N ARG A 59 10.68 -13.09 5.90
CA ARG A 59 11.92 -13.53 6.53
C ARG A 59 11.75 -14.93 7.11
N ARG A 60 12.53 -15.91 6.65
CA ARG A 60 12.58 -17.27 7.21
C ARG A 60 14.03 -17.66 7.46
N ARG A 61 14.36 -18.08 8.69
CA ARG A 61 15.70 -18.56 9.05
C ARG A 61 16.82 -17.59 8.62
N ASP A 62 16.60 -16.30 8.89
CA ASP A 62 17.48 -15.17 8.52
C ASP A 62 17.65 -14.90 7.01
N GLU A 63 16.96 -15.65 6.16
CA GLU A 63 16.88 -15.38 4.72
C GLU A 63 15.62 -14.59 4.38
N GLU A 64 15.77 -13.62 3.47
CA GLU A 64 14.67 -12.82 2.95
C GLU A 64 14.16 -13.44 1.64
N ILE A 65 12.93 -13.96 1.67
CA ILE A 65 12.32 -14.65 0.54
C ILE A 65 11.32 -13.70 -0.12
N ALA A 66 11.58 -13.37 -1.38
CA ALA A 66 10.66 -12.62 -2.22
C ALA A 66 9.36 -13.41 -2.43
N THR A 67 8.20 -12.75 -2.24
CA THR A 67 6.91 -13.36 -2.56
C THR A 67 6.34 -12.79 -3.85
N LYS A 68 5.30 -13.47 -4.36
CA LYS A 68 4.46 -12.99 -5.47
C LYS A 68 3.55 -11.80 -5.10
N HIS A 69 3.54 -11.39 -3.84
CA HIS A 69 2.65 -10.35 -3.35
C HIS A 69 3.33 -8.99 -3.42
N LEU A 70 2.67 -8.06 -4.10
CA LEU A 70 3.10 -6.67 -4.28
C LEU A 70 2.10 -5.75 -3.58
N ASN A 71 2.58 -4.94 -2.64
CA ASN A 71 1.83 -3.84 -2.05
C ASN A 71 1.95 -2.60 -2.96
N ARG A 72 0.82 -1.94 -3.21
CA ARG A 72 0.72 -0.78 -4.11
C ARG A 72 0.05 0.38 -3.43
N THR A 73 0.58 1.55 -3.72
CA THR A 73 0.08 2.83 -3.25
C THR A 73 -0.64 3.51 -4.42
N PHE A 74 -1.98 3.59 -4.36
CA PHE A 74 -2.81 4.24 -5.38
C PHE A 74 -3.13 5.67 -4.99
N ASN A 75 -2.95 6.62 -5.91
CA ASN A 75 -3.42 8.00 -5.76
C ASN A 75 -4.92 8.10 -6.10
N SER A 76 -5.74 7.35 -5.36
CA SER A 76 -7.19 7.33 -5.54
C SER A 76 -7.88 7.14 -4.21
N THR A 77 -9.05 7.75 -4.06
CA THR A 77 -9.92 7.59 -2.88
C THR A 77 -10.51 6.18 -2.78
N THR A 78 -10.60 5.45 -3.90
CA THR A 78 -11.11 4.08 -3.99
C THR A 78 -10.07 3.15 -4.58
N LEU A 79 -9.99 1.92 -4.05
CA LEU A 79 -9.13 0.89 -4.61
C LEU A 79 -9.70 0.41 -5.96
N PRO A 80 -8.93 0.43 -7.06
CA PRO A 80 -9.38 -0.15 -8.32
C PRO A 80 -9.54 -1.67 -8.17
N GLY A 81 -10.62 -2.24 -8.69
CA GLY A 81 -10.84 -3.69 -8.58
C GLY A 81 -9.82 -4.51 -9.39
N ASN A 82 -9.57 -4.10 -10.63
CA ASN A 82 -8.64 -4.74 -11.55
C ASN A 82 -7.72 -3.69 -12.19
N ILE A 83 -6.48 -4.07 -12.45
CA ILE A 83 -5.43 -3.22 -12.96
C ILE A 83 -4.72 -3.96 -14.08
N ARG A 84 -4.53 -3.29 -15.22
CA ARG A 84 -3.82 -3.89 -16.35
C ARG A 84 -2.33 -3.56 -16.30
N LEU A 85 -1.48 -4.56 -16.50
CA LEU A 85 -0.03 -4.44 -16.68
C LEU A 85 0.36 -5.15 -17.96
N GLY A 86 0.63 -4.39 -19.03
CA GLY A 86 0.78 -4.98 -20.36
C GLY A 86 -0.45 -5.83 -20.74
N TYR A 87 -0.24 -7.16 -20.78
CA TYR A 87 -1.29 -8.14 -21.08
C TYR A 87 -1.93 -8.78 -19.83
N LEU A 88 -1.36 -8.58 -18.65
CA LEU A 88 -1.86 -9.14 -17.39
C LEU A 88 -3.02 -8.30 -16.84
N ASN A 89 -4.03 -8.98 -16.30
CA ASN A 89 -5.14 -8.36 -15.59
C ASN A 89 -5.06 -8.70 -14.10
N LEU A 90 -4.53 -7.77 -13.33
CA LEU A 90 -4.18 -7.93 -11.94
C LEU A 90 -5.32 -7.49 -11.03
N ARG A 91 -5.82 -8.39 -10.19
CA ARG A 91 -6.84 -8.06 -9.19
C ARG A 91 -6.22 -7.39 -7.97
N ALA A 92 -6.64 -6.17 -7.66
CA ALA A 92 -6.19 -5.48 -6.45
C ALA A 92 -7.14 -5.79 -5.28
N ARG A 93 -6.58 -6.21 -4.16
CA ARG A 93 -7.31 -6.44 -2.91
C ARG A 93 -6.90 -5.41 -1.88
N PRO A 94 -7.80 -4.94 -0.99
CA PRO A 94 -7.42 -4.06 0.10
C PRO A 94 -6.28 -4.68 0.92
N TYR A 95 -5.24 -3.90 1.19
CA TYR A 95 -4.17 -4.34 2.07
C TYR A 95 -4.64 -4.33 3.51
N ALA A 96 -4.66 -5.50 4.15
CA ALA A 96 -4.86 -5.64 5.58
C ALA A 96 -3.47 -5.77 6.23
N PRO A 97 -3.05 -4.81 7.07
CA PRO A 97 -1.77 -4.92 7.75
C PRO A 97 -1.78 -6.10 8.71
N ASN A 98 -0.60 -6.68 8.95
CA ASN A 98 -0.45 -7.67 9.99
C ASN A 98 -0.90 -7.05 11.32
N SER A 99 -1.94 -7.60 11.93
CA SER A 99 -2.34 -7.25 13.28
C SER A 99 -1.28 -7.82 14.21
N GLY A 100 -0.18 -7.08 14.40
CA GLY A 100 0.88 -7.47 15.31
C GLY A 100 0.31 -7.67 16.70
N ARG A 101 0.52 -8.86 17.27
CA ARG A 101 0.30 -9.11 18.69
C ARG A 101 1.58 -8.76 19.42
N CYS A 102 1.47 -7.91 20.42
CA CYS A 102 2.58 -7.61 21.32
C CYS A 102 2.97 -8.87 22.09
N PHE A 103 4.22 -9.32 21.97
CA PHE A 103 4.70 -10.51 22.69
C PHE A 103 4.62 -10.34 24.22
N TRP A 104 4.89 -9.13 24.72
CA TRP A 104 4.95 -8.84 26.15
C TRP A 104 3.59 -8.65 26.81
N CYS A 105 2.62 -8.14 26.04
CA CYS A 105 1.35 -7.67 26.59
C CYS A 105 0.13 -8.38 26.00
N GLU A 106 0.35 -9.28 25.02
CA GLU A 106 -0.63 -10.08 24.28
C GLU A 106 -1.78 -9.31 23.61
N ALA A 107 -1.80 -7.98 23.75
CA ALA A 107 -2.75 -7.08 23.12
C ALA A 107 -2.40 -6.85 21.65
N TRP A 108 -3.43 -6.62 20.86
CA TRP A 108 -3.33 -6.26 19.45
C TRP A 108 -3.02 -4.76 19.30
N ALA A 109 -2.37 -4.38 18.21
CA ALA A 109 -2.14 -2.98 17.80
C ALA A 109 -1.24 -2.13 18.73
N HIS A 110 -0.56 -2.75 19.71
CA HIS A 110 0.45 -2.07 20.55
C HIS A 110 1.81 -1.92 19.87
N THR A 111 2.08 -2.68 18.81
CA THR A 111 3.29 -2.49 18.01
C THR A 111 3.16 -1.18 17.25
N ALA A 112 3.81 -0.12 17.74
CA ALA A 112 3.86 1.23 17.14
C ALA A 112 4.57 1.29 15.77
N VAL A 113 4.66 0.17 15.07
CA VAL A 113 5.27 0.09 13.75
C VAL A 113 4.19 0.37 12.73
N MET A 114 4.24 1.56 12.13
CA MET A 114 3.39 1.86 10.98
C MET A 114 3.76 0.90 9.85
N PRO A 115 2.81 0.05 9.38
CA PRO A 115 3.12 -1.08 8.51
C PRO A 115 3.61 -0.70 7.10
N TRP A 116 3.62 0.59 6.75
CA TRP A 116 4.17 1.12 5.48
C TRP A 116 5.55 1.77 5.63
N LYS A 117 6.12 1.79 6.84
CA LYS A 117 7.48 2.31 7.10
C LYS A 117 8.54 1.20 7.24
N THR A 118 8.16 -0.08 7.31
CA THR A 118 9.10 -1.18 7.51
C THR A 118 8.98 -2.22 6.40
N ASP A 119 10.12 -2.54 5.80
CA ASP A 119 10.26 -3.40 4.61
C ASP A 119 10.25 -4.91 4.90
N VAL A 120 10.04 -5.30 6.16
CA VAL A 120 10.19 -6.69 6.60
C VAL A 120 8.90 -7.15 7.27
N PHE A 121 8.17 -8.04 6.58
CA PHE A 121 7.08 -8.79 7.18
C PHE A 121 7.66 -10.00 7.91
N THR A 122 7.97 -9.80 9.19
CA THR A 122 8.37 -10.91 10.06
C THR A 122 7.11 -11.69 10.43
N VAL A 123 6.91 -12.83 9.76
CA VAL A 123 6.00 -13.87 10.24
C VAL A 123 6.85 -14.75 11.16
N TRP A 124 6.72 -14.55 12.48
CA TRP A 124 7.31 -15.44 13.48
C TRP A 124 6.55 -16.78 13.50
#